data_AF-A0A238C250-F1
#
_entry.id   AF-A0A238C250-F1
#
_cell.length_a   1.000
_cell.length_b   1.000
_cell.length_c   1.000
_cell.angle_alpha   90.00
_cell.angle_beta   90.00
_cell.angle_gamma   90.00
#
_symmetry.space_group_name_H-M   'P 1'
#
loop_
_entity.id
_entity.type
_entity.pdbx_description
1 polymer ?
#
loop_
_entity_poly.entity_id
_entity_poly.type
_entity_poly.pdbx_seq_one_letter_code
_entity_poly.pdbx_strand_id
1 'polypeptide(L)'
;MIRQTVAKKKTSTNLIIHALPGKCSTTCGRGVRKRIVSCVSSHSHSVASKYCDPAKRPIDSHRCRMAHCPRWKTGKWSMIYLKCRKVESLLAGYARRFCL
;
A
#
# COMPACT_ATOMS: atom_id res chain seq x y z
N MET A 1 42.80 16.19 -33.44
CA MET A 1 42.24 15.83 -32.12
C MET A 1 41.04 16.72 -31.85
N ILE A 2 39.84 16.24 -32.17
CA ILE A 2 38.59 16.99 -32.00
C ILE A 2 38.24 16.92 -30.51
N ARG A 3 38.46 18.02 -29.78
CA ARG A 3 38.04 18.14 -28.39
C ARG A 3 36.51 18.07 -28.39
N GLN A 4 35.97 16.93 -27.99
CA GLN A 4 34.55 16.79 -27.70
C GLN A 4 34.22 17.83 -26.62
N THR A 5 33.55 18.91 -27.01
CA THR A 5 32.85 19.75 -26.07
C THR A 5 31.70 18.89 -25.56
N VAL A 6 31.90 18.28 -24.39
CA VAL A 6 30.78 17.77 -23.60
C VAL A 6 29.83 18.95 -23.46
N ALA A 7 28.75 18.96 -24.25
CA ALA A 7 27.71 19.95 -24.16
C ALA A 7 27.32 19.99 -22.69
N LYS A 8 27.59 21.13 -22.03
CA LYS A 8 27.20 21.36 -20.65
C LYS A 8 25.71 21.04 -20.59
N LYS A 9 25.35 19.86 -20.03
CA LYS A 9 23.97 19.46 -19.79
C LYS A 9 23.31 20.68 -19.18
N LYS A 10 22.23 21.20 -19.79
CA LYS A 10 21.51 22.40 -19.33
C LYS A 10 21.27 22.29 -17.83
N THR A 11 22.19 22.85 -17.05
CA THR A 11 22.14 22.91 -15.59
C THR A 11 21.80 24.35 -15.28
N SER A 12 20.69 24.85 -15.82
CA SER A 12 20.25 26.22 -15.58
C SER A 12 18.80 26.42 -15.99
N THR A 13 17.92 25.59 -15.45
CA THR A 13 16.57 26.02 -15.08
C THR A 13 16.36 25.49 -13.67
N ASN A 14 15.92 26.34 -12.75
CA ASN A 14 15.75 26.03 -11.34
C ASN A 14 14.73 24.89 -11.15
N LEU A 15 15.18 23.64 -11.23
CA LEU A 15 14.37 22.44 -11.05
C LEU A 15 14.50 21.94 -9.61
N ILE A 16 13.37 21.71 -8.96
CA ILE A 16 13.24 21.31 -7.56
C ILE A 16 12.66 19.88 -7.54
N ILE A 17 13.20 19.03 -6.67
CA ILE A 17 12.63 17.69 -6.43
C ILE A 17 11.62 17.82 -5.29
N HIS A 18 10.34 17.67 -5.60
CA HIS A 18 9.29 17.55 -4.61
C HIS A 18 9.15 16.09 -4.17
N ALA A 19 9.18 15.86 -2.86
CA ALA A 19 9.09 14.54 -2.27
C ALA A 19 7.97 14.50 -1.22
N LEU A 20 6.84 13.90 -1.58
CA LEU A 20 5.70 13.75 -0.68
C LEU A 20 5.65 12.33 -0.12
N PRO A 21 5.33 12.15 1.18
CA PRO A 21 5.15 10.81 1.72
C PRO A 21 3.90 10.16 1.10
N GLY A 22 4.05 8.99 0.48
CA GLY A 22 2.91 8.18 0.06
C GLY A 22 2.22 7.49 1.25
N LYS A 23 1.14 6.77 0.93
CA LYS A 23 0.41 5.96 1.92
C LYS A 23 1.28 4.81 2.43
N CYS A 24 1.04 4.40 3.68
CA CYS A 24 1.67 3.21 4.25
C CYS A 24 1.15 1.96 3.54
N SER A 25 2.02 0.97 3.31
CA SER A 25 1.64 -0.32 2.69
C SER A 25 0.66 -1.12 3.54
N THR A 26 0.56 -0.82 4.84
CA THR A 26 -0.34 -1.47 5.77
C THR A 26 -1.31 -0.47 6.39
N THR A 27 -2.50 -0.94 6.76
CA THR A 27 -3.51 -0.18 7.50
C THR A 27 -3.37 -0.34 9.03
N CYS A 28 -2.61 -1.34 9.47
CA CYS A 28 -2.24 -1.57 10.87
C CYS A 28 -0.78 -2.07 10.97
N GLY A 29 -0.18 -1.99 12.16
CA GLY A 29 1.15 -2.50 12.44
C GLY A 29 2.29 -1.73 11.75
N ARG A 30 3.38 -2.45 11.44
CA ARG A 30 4.56 -1.88 10.77
C ARG A 30 4.45 -2.10 9.26
N GLY A 31 4.79 -1.09 8.49
CA GLY A 31 4.80 -1.15 7.03
C GLY A 31 5.89 -0.28 6.43
N VAL A 32 5.83 -0.13 5.12
CA VAL A 32 6.72 0.74 4.34
C VAL A 32 5.85 1.66 3.48
N ARG A 33 6.21 2.94 3.42
CA ARG A 33 5.63 3.91 2.48
C ARG A 33 6.67 4.29 1.44
N LYS A 34 6.25 4.34 0.18
CA LYS A 34 7.08 4.91 -0.89
C LYS A 34 6.78 6.41 -1.01
N ARG A 35 7.82 7.23 -1.18
CA ARG A 35 7.62 8.66 -1.44
C ARG A 35 7.23 8.88 -2.90
N ILE A 36 6.33 9.83 -3.13
CA ILE A 36 6.01 10.31 -4.47
C ILE A 36 7.06 11.37 -4.79
N VAL A 37 7.90 11.09 -5.78
CA VAL A 37 8.97 11.99 -6.22
C VAL A 37 8.57 12.60 -7.55
N SER A 38 8.45 13.92 -7.58
CA SER A 38 8.18 14.68 -8.80
C SER A 38 9.24 15.76 -9.01
N CYS A 39 9.60 15.97 -10.27
CA CYS A 39 10.45 17.06 -10.68
C CYS A 39 9.57 18.25 -11.04
N VAL A 40 9.78 19.38 -10.38
CA VAL A 40 9.04 20.61 -10.67
C VAL A 40 9.99 21.73 -11.07
N SER A 41 9.55 22.58 -11.99
CA SER A 41 10.21 23.85 -12.28
C SER A 41 10.00 24.85 -11.14
N SER A 42 10.77 25.94 -11.10
CA SER A 42 10.60 27.04 -10.13
C SER A 42 9.21 27.67 -10.15
N HIS A 43 8.47 27.45 -11.24
CA HIS A 43 7.06 27.85 -11.41
C HIS A 43 6.08 26.71 -11.03
N SER A 44 6.53 25.72 -10.26
CA SER A 44 5.74 24.56 -9.78
C SER A 44 5.14 23.66 -10.87
N HIS A 45 5.60 23.77 -12.12
CA HIS A 45 5.18 22.88 -13.20
C HIS A 45 5.93 21.54 -13.16
N SER A 46 5.18 20.43 -13.15
CA SER A 46 5.71 19.08 -13.24
C SER A 46 6.46 18.87 -14.57
N VAL A 47 7.71 18.45 -14.49
CA VAL A 47 8.56 18.12 -15.64
C VAL A 47 8.96 16.65 -15.59
N ALA A 48 9.39 16.10 -16.73
CA ALA A 48 9.86 14.73 -16.79
C ALA A 48 11.07 14.50 -15.86
N SER A 49 11.09 13.35 -15.18
CA SER A 49 12.15 13.00 -14.20
C SER A 49 13.57 13.03 -14.78
N LYS A 50 13.73 12.90 -16.11
CA LYS A 50 15.02 12.97 -16.81
C LYS A 50 15.72 14.33 -16.71
N TYR A 51 14.96 15.38 -16.34
CA TYR A 51 15.48 16.73 -16.21
C TYR A 51 16.03 17.04 -14.81
N CYS A 52 15.65 16.26 -13.79
CA CYS A 52 16.30 16.36 -12.48
C CYS A 52 17.56 15.52 -12.42
N ASP A 53 18.51 15.99 -11.61
CA ASP A 53 19.69 15.23 -11.25
C ASP A 53 19.32 13.97 -10.45
N PRO A 54 19.58 12.75 -10.96
CA PRO A 54 19.31 11.51 -10.24
C PRO A 54 20.11 11.39 -8.94
N ALA A 55 21.26 12.07 -8.82
CA ALA A 55 22.05 12.07 -7.58
C ALA A 55 21.34 12.81 -6.43
N LYS A 56 20.40 13.71 -6.74
CA LYS A 56 19.57 14.42 -5.74
C LYS A 56 18.28 13.67 -5.43
N ARG A 57 18.05 12.50 -6.01
CA ARG A 57 16.83 11.72 -5.78
C ARG A 57 16.80 11.21 -4.32
N PRO A 58 15.76 11.55 -3.54
CA PRO A 58 15.66 11.09 -2.17
C PRO A 58 15.41 9.57 -2.12
N ILE A 59 15.68 8.97 -0.96
CA ILE A 59 15.40 7.56 -0.74
C ILE A 59 13.90 7.30 -0.94
N ASP A 60 13.59 6.37 -1.85
CA ASP A 60 12.22 6.13 -2.30
C ASP A 60 11.37 5.40 -1.24
N SER A 61 11.96 4.82 -0.19
CA SER A 61 11.25 4.00 0.81
C SER A 61 11.52 4.41 2.26
N HIS A 62 10.46 4.52 3.05
CA HIS A 62 10.54 4.83 4.48
C HIS A 62 9.64 3.91 5.29
N ARG A 63 10.09 3.51 6.49
CA ARG A 63 9.26 2.76 7.43
C ARG A 63 8.10 3.63 7.95
N CYS A 64 6.93 3.02 8.11
CA CYS A 64 5.76 3.64 8.73
C CYS A 64 5.19 2.70 9.81
N ARG A 65 4.52 3.28 10.81
CA ARG A 65 3.89 2.55 11.91
C ARG A 65 2.46 3.06 12.08
N MET A 66 1.49 2.16 11.89
CA MET A 66 0.07 2.38 12.12
C MET A 66 -0.33 1.83 13.49
N ALA A 67 -1.61 1.96 13.85
CA ALA A 67 -2.18 1.36 15.06
C ALA A 67 -1.98 -0.16 15.09
N HIS A 68 -2.00 -0.77 16.28
CA HIS A 68 -1.87 -2.22 16.42
C HIS A 68 -2.96 -2.95 15.64
N CYS A 69 -2.60 -4.06 15.01
CA CYS A 69 -3.58 -4.87 14.28
C CYS A 69 -4.57 -5.51 15.27
N PRO A 70 -5.87 -5.51 14.94
CA PRO A 70 -6.86 -6.20 15.76
C PRO A 70 -6.49 -7.68 15.84
N ARG A 71 -6.69 -8.26 17.02
CA ARG A 71 -6.49 -9.69 17.25
C ARG A 71 -7.84 -10.31 17.50
N TRP A 72 -8.20 -11.29 16.68
CA TRP A 72 -9.37 -12.11 16.91
C TRP A 72 -9.15 -12.94 18.18
N LYS A 73 -10.13 -12.89 19.08
CA LYS A 73 -10.19 -13.77 20.24
C LYS A 73 -11.29 -14.78 19.98
N THR A 74 -10.95 -16.06 20.02
CA THR A 74 -11.93 -17.14 19.99
C THR A 74 -12.47 -17.37 21.40
N GLY A 75 -13.79 -17.30 21.57
CA GLY A 75 -14.47 -17.68 22.81
C GLY A 75 -14.98 -19.13 22.76
N LYS A 76 -15.35 -19.69 23.92
CA LYS A 76 -16.05 -20.98 23.95
C LYS A 76 -17.40 -20.81 23.26
N TRP A 77 -17.67 -21.65 22.26
CA TRP A 77 -18.99 -21.74 21.65
C TRP A 77 -19.98 -22.26 22.71
N SER A 78 -20.97 -21.45 23.06
CA SER A 78 -22.06 -21.87 23.95
C SER A 78 -23.11 -22.58 23.13
N MET A 79 -23.40 -23.84 23.47
CA MET A 79 -24.54 -24.56 22.93
C MET A 79 -25.81 -24.08 23.63
N ILE A 80 -26.31 -22.89 23.28
CA ILE A 80 -27.68 -22.51 23.61
C ILE A 80 -28.55 -23.31 22.65
N TYR A 81 -29.06 -24.42 23.16
CA TYR A 81 -30.00 -25.37 22.59
C TYR A 81 -30.69 -24.90 21.29
N LEU A 82 -30.05 -25.11 20.14
CA LEU A 82 -30.77 -25.30 18.90
C LEU A 82 -31.55 -26.61 19.10
N LYS A 83 -32.80 -26.51 19.53
CA LYS A 83 -33.71 -27.65 19.53
C LYS A 83 -34.05 -27.92 18.05
N CYS A 84 -33.17 -28.61 17.34
CA CYS A 84 -33.52 -29.23 16.08
C CYS A 84 -34.63 -30.21 16.38
N ARG A 85 -35.88 -29.83 16.08
CA ARG A 85 -36.98 -30.78 16.07
C ARG A 85 -36.60 -31.81 15.01
N LYS A 86 -36.39 -33.05 15.43
CA LYS A 86 -36.18 -34.18 14.54
C LYS A 86 -37.40 -34.23 13.61
N VAL A 87 -37.23 -33.91 12.34
CA VAL A 87 -38.23 -34.27 11.33
C VAL A 87 -38.06 -35.77 11.19
N GLU A 88 -38.96 -36.53 11.78
CA GLU A 88 -38.98 -37.97 11.64
C GLU A 88 -39.49 -38.30 10.23
N SER A 89 -38.61 -38.14 9.25
CA SER A 89 -38.85 -38.58 7.88
C SER A 89 -38.52 -40.07 7.81
N LEU A 90 -39.54 -40.90 7.57
CA LEU A 90 -39.55 -42.35 7.40
C LEU A 90 -38.67 -42.90 6.24
N LEU A 91 -37.68 -42.16 5.76
CA LEU A 91 -36.81 -42.58 4.66
C LEU A 91 -35.34 -42.42 5.08
N ALA A 92 -34.73 -43.56 5.41
CA ALA A 92 -33.31 -43.67 5.70
C ALA A 92 -32.49 -43.27 4.47
N GLY A 93 -31.73 -42.16 4.54
CA GLY A 93 -30.60 -42.02 3.62
C GLY A 93 -30.02 -40.62 3.38
N TYR A 94 -30.80 -39.53 3.39
CA TYR A 94 -30.25 -38.23 2.98
C TYR A 94 -30.86 -37.06 3.77
N ALA A 95 -30.26 -36.73 4.92
CA ALA A 95 -30.56 -35.50 5.65
C ALA A 95 -29.46 -34.46 5.40
N ARG A 96 -29.62 -33.60 4.39
CA ARG A 96 -28.81 -32.36 4.31
C ARG A 96 -29.39 -31.36 5.30
N ARG A 97 -28.59 -31.00 6.32
CA ARG A 97 -28.95 -29.96 7.29
C ARG A 97 -28.97 -28.61 6.57
N PHE A 98 -30.17 -28.08 6.30
CA PHE A 98 -30.35 -26.67 6.02
C PHE A 98 -30.86 -26.00 7.31
N CYS A 99 -30.05 -25.11 7.87
CA CYS A 99 -30.49 -24.14 8.87
C CYS A 99 -30.85 -22.86 8.11
N LEU A 100 -32.12 -22.45 8.19
CA LEU A 100 -32.54 -21.06 7.95
C LEU A 100 -32.54 -20.32 9.30
#